data_AF-A0A7U8GRN7-F1
#
_entry.id   AF-A0A7U8GRN7-F1
#
_cell.length_a   1.000
_cell.length_b   1.000
_cell.length_c   1.000
_cell.angle_alpha   90.00
_cell.angle_beta   90.00
_cell.angle_gamma   90.00
#
_symmetry.space_group_name_H-M   'P 1'
#
loop_
_entity.id
_entity.type
_entity.pdbx_description
1 polymer ?
#
loop_
_entity_poly.entity_id
_entity_poly.type
_entity_poly.pdbx_seq_one_letter_code
_entity_poly.pdbx_strand_id
1 'polypeptide(L)'
;MPVNKLKLIKDLDNYRYVYYWACPDQGRVSPELPTILHASEWIIEHQTENYQGQERRQSNLDRRKVKSKARTPDEELVFSRRENPEGRRITDKVPVIDLDLCPEKLKSMKDELLN
;
A
#
# COMPACT_ATOMS: atom_id res chain seq x y z
N MET A 1 -5.23 6.37 -15.14
CA MET A 1 -3.92 7.04 -14.94
C MET A 1 -2.82 6.00 -14.83
N PRO A 2 -1.59 6.21 -15.34
CA PRO A 2 -0.51 5.26 -15.14
C PRO A 2 -0.08 5.24 -13.66
N VAL A 3 -0.28 4.10 -13.00
CA VAL A 3 0.04 3.82 -11.59
C VAL A 3 1.50 4.15 -11.24
N ASN A 4 2.40 4.11 -12.24
CA ASN A 4 3.83 4.37 -12.09
C ASN A 4 4.18 5.77 -11.54
N LYS A 5 3.21 6.68 -11.40
CA LYS A 5 3.44 8.02 -10.83
C LYS A 5 2.95 8.19 -9.38
N LEU A 6 2.17 7.25 -8.85
CA LEU A 6 1.65 7.37 -7.48
C LEU A 6 2.77 7.04 -6.49
N LYS A 7 2.93 7.92 -5.50
CA LYS A 7 3.88 7.77 -4.40
C LYS A 7 3.13 7.61 -3.08
N LEU A 8 3.56 6.67 -2.26
CA LEU A 8 3.01 6.48 -0.92
C LEU A 8 3.77 7.36 0.07
N ILE A 9 3.05 8.25 0.74
CA ILE A 9 3.59 9.16 1.74
C ILE A 9 3.12 8.66 3.11
N LYS A 10 4.07 8.59 4.05
CA LYS A 10 3.81 8.40 5.47
C LYS A 10 3.94 9.74 6.16
N ASP A 11 2.94 10.07 6.96
CA ASP A 11 2.84 11.33 7.66
C ASP A 11 2.46 11.12 9.12
N LEU A 12 2.74 12.12 9.95
CA LEU A 12 2.30 12.22 11.32
C LEU A 12 1.28 13.35 11.41
N ASP A 13 0.03 13.01 11.68
CA ASP A 13 -1.02 14.00 11.92
C ASP A 13 -1.72 13.71 13.24
N ASN A 14 -1.94 14.74 14.06
CA ASN A 14 -2.59 14.63 15.37
C ASN A 14 -2.07 13.45 16.22
N TYR A 15 -0.74 13.29 16.30
CA TYR A 15 -0.05 12.19 17.00
C TYR A 15 -0.37 10.78 16.48
N ARG A 16 -0.84 10.66 15.24
CA ARG A 16 -1.17 9.39 14.58
C ARG A 16 -0.43 9.25 13.26
N TYR A 17 0.02 8.04 12.96
CA TYR A 17 0.55 7.73 11.65
C TYR A 17 -0.58 7.70 10.63
N VAL A 18 -0.37 8.42 9.53
CA VAL A 18 -1.30 8.51 8.42
C VAL A 18 -0.55 8.18 7.15
N TYR A 19 -1.20 7.45 6.26
CA TYR A 19 -0.68 7.04 4.97
C TYR A 19 -1.58 7.58 3.88
N TYR A 20 -1.01 8.13 2.81
CA TYR A 20 -1.79 8.53 1.66
C TYR A 20 -0.99 8.45 0.36
N TRP A 21 -1.70 8.24 -0.74
CA TRP A 21 -1.15 8.25 -2.09
C TRP A 21 -1.23 9.65 -2.67
N ALA A 22 -0.11 10.10 -3.22
CA ALA A 22 0.00 11.37 -3.92
C ALA A 22 0.54 11.18 -5.34
N CYS A 23 0.07 12.03 -6.25
CA CYS A 23 0.58 12.16 -7.59
C CYS A 23 1.29 13.52 -7.71
N PRO A 24 2.48 13.59 -8.33
CA PRO A 24 3.17 14.87 -8.57
C PRO A 24 2.29 15.90 -9.29
N ASP A 25 1.41 15.44 -10.18
CA ASP A 25 0.61 16.31 -11.05
C ASP A 25 -0.71 16.78 -10.39
N GLN A 26 -1.22 16.05 -9.39
CA GLN A 26 -2.57 16.26 -8.83
C GLN A 26 -2.57 16.42 -7.31
N GLY A 27 -1.41 16.30 -6.65
CA GLY A 27 -1.31 16.28 -5.20
C GLY A 27 -1.88 14.99 -4.62
N ARG A 28 -2.54 15.08 -3.46
CA ARG A 28 -3.10 13.93 -2.75
C ARG A 28 -4.29 13.34 -3.51
N VAL A 29 -4.25 12.03 -3.77
CA VAL A 29 -5.26 11.30 -4.55
C VAL A 29 -6.08 10.36 -3.67
N SER A 30 -5.51 9.84 -2.58
CA SER A 30 -6.23 9.00 -1.62
C SER A 30 -6.68 9.78 -0.39
N PRO A 31 -7.68 9.28 0.36
CA PRO A 31 -7.93 9.72 1.73
C PRO A 31 -6.75 9.36 2.65
N GLU A 32 -6.86 9.79 3.90
CA GLU A 32 -5.94 9.46 4.99
C GLU A 32 -6.21 8.05 5.49
N LEU A 33 -5.20 7.19 5.35
CA LEU A 33 -5.30 5.77 5.64
C LEU A 33 -4.53 5.48 6.94
N PRO A 34 -5.10 4.68 7.86
CA PRO A 34 -4.50 4.48 9.18
C PRO A 34 -3.33 3.49 9.16
N THR A 35 -3.26 2.60 8.17
CA THR A 35 -2.18 1.60 8.07
C THR A 35 -1.75 1.38 6.62
N ILE A 36 -0.55 0.83 6.46
CA ILE A 36 0.00 0.43 5.15
C ILE A 36 -0.87 -0.62 4.44
N LEU A 37 -1.61 -1.43 5.20
CA LEU A 37 -2.53 -2.42 4.65
C LEU A 37 -3.71 -1.73 3.96
N HIS A 38 -4.29 -0.71 4.59
CA HIS A 38 -5.34 0.09 3.96
C HIS A 38 -4.82 0.80 2.71
N ALA A 39 -3.56 1.27 2.71
CA ALA A 39 -2.91 1.82 1.51
C ALA A 39 -2.77 0.79 0.38
N SER A 40 -2.50 -0.47 0.72
CA SER A 40 -2.41 -1.58 -0.23
C SER A 40 -3.78 -2.00 -0.80
N GLU A 41 -4.86 -1.84 -0.03
CA GLU A 41 -6.21 -2.12 -0.48
C GLU A 41 -6.70 -1.02 -1.41
N TRP A 42 -6.50 0.24 -1.02
CA TRP A 42 -6.90 1.39 -1.81
C TRP A 42 -6.28 1.39 -3.21
N ILE A 43 -5.01 1.02 -3.35
CA ILE A 43 -4.37 1.01 -4.68
C ILE A 43 -4.98 -0.05 -5.61
N ILE A 44 -5.51 -1.15 -5.07
CA ILE A 44 -6.22 -2.19 -5.84
C ILE A 44 -7.56 -1.66 -6.31
N GLU A 45 -8.32 -1.02 -5.42
CA GLU A 45 -9.61 -0.42 -5.72
C GLU A 45 -9.44 0.68 -6.79
N HIS A 46 -8.51 1.60 -6.56
CA HIS A 46 -8.21 2.69 -7.48
C HIS A 46 -7.80 2.20 -8.87
N GLN A 47 -7.01 1.12 -8.96
CA GLN A 47 -6.65 0.53 -10.25
C GLN A 47 -7.86 -0.09 -10.97
N THR A 48 -8.74 -0.72 -10.20
CA THR A 48 -9.94 -1.37 -10.72
C THR A 48 -10.92 -0.33 -11.26
N GLU A 49 -11.13 0.76 -10.53
CA GLU A 49 -12.00 1.87 -10.94
C GLU A 49 -11.49 2.59 -12.19
N ASN A 50 -10.17 2.74 -12.33
CA ASN A 50 -9.56 3.40 -13.49
C ASN A 50 -9.40 2.51 -14.72
N TYR A 51 -9.78 1.22 -14.64
CA TYR A 51 -9.68 0.30 -15.76
C TYR A 51 -10.80 0.55 -16.77
N GLN A 52 -10.44 0.99 -17.97
CA GLN A 52 -11.40 1.34 -19.04
C GLN A 52 -11.79 0.16 -19.95
N GLY A 53 -11.17 -1.02 -19.76
CA GLY A 53 -11.48 -2.20 -20.56
C GLY A 53 -12.76 -2.89 -20.11
N GLN A 54 -13.26 -3.83 -20.91
CA GLN A 54 -14.28 -4.76 -20.43
C GLN A 54 -13.71 -5.58 -19.27
N GLU A 55 -14.23 -5.36 -18.07
CA GLU A 55 -13.84 -6.12 -16.90
C GLU A 55 -14.19 -7.60 -17.10
N ARG A 56 -13.15 -8.44 -17.10
CA ARG A 56 -13.31 -9.90 -17.28
C ARG A 56 -13.48 -10.61 -15.95
N ARG A 57 -13.24 -9.94 -14.82
CA ARG A 57 -13.37 -10.51 -13.48
C ARG A 57 -14.81 -10.35 -12.98
N GLN A 58 -15.35 -11.43 -12.43
CA GLN A 58 -16.65 -11.40 -11.74
C GLN A 58 -16.54 -10.97 -10.27
N SER A 59 -15.33 -10.80 -9.73
CA SER A 59 -15.10 -10.47 -8.33
C SER A 59 -13.76 -9.78 -8.13
N ASN A 60 -13.74 -8.80 -7.22
CA ASN A 60 -12.54 -8.11 -6.76
C ASN A 60 -11.81 -8.85 -5.63
N LEU A 61 -12.40 -9.93 -5.10
CA LEU A 61 -11.76 -10.76 -4.08
C LEU A 61 -10.57 -11.51 -4.67
N ASP A 62 -9.37 -11.17 -4.21
CA ASP A 62 -8.17 -11.92 -4.57
C ASP A 62 -8.14 -13.27 -3.86
N ARG A 63 -8.58 -14.31 -4.56
CA ARG A 63 -8.59 -15.70 -4.08
C ARG A 63 -7.18 -16.22 -3.73
N ARG A 64 -6.10 -15.55 -4.15
CA ARG A 64 -4.72 -15.92 -3.77
C ARG A 64 -4.41 -15.55 -2.33
N LYS A 65 -4.84 -14.37 -1.88
CA LYS A 65 -4.73 -13.94 -0.48
C LYS A 65 -5.52 -14.84 0.47
N VAL A 66 -6.60 -15.45 -0.03
CA VAL A 66 -7.41 -16.40 0.74
C VAL A 66 -6.74 -17.78 0.90
N LYS A 67 -5.93 -18.21 -0.08
CA LYS A 67 -5.33 -19.55 -0.13
C LYS A 67 -3.90 -19.64 0.43
N SER A 68 -3.25 -18.52 0.74
CA SER A 68 -1.83 -18.51 1.13
C SER A 68 -1.54 -18.83 2.60
N LYS A 69 -2.54 -19.24 3.40
CA LYS A 69 -2.24 -19.88 4.68
C LYS A 69 -1.78 -21.30 4.36
N ALA A 70 -0.46 -21.49 4.23
CA ALA A 70 0.13 -22.82 4.20
C ALA A 70 -0.44 -23.61 5.38
N ARG A 71 -1.03 -24.77 5.09
CA ARG A 71 -1.68 -25.57 6.13
C ARG A 71 -0.68 -26.49 6.80
N THR A 72 0.47 -26.72 6.16
CA THR A 72 1.52 -27.60 6.63
C THR A 72 2.91 -26.98 6.46
N PRO A 73 3.89 -27.35 7.30
CA PRO A 73 5.28 -26.90 7.18
C PRO A 73 5.96 -27.26 5.84
N ASP A 74 5.56 -28.39 5.24
CA ASP A 74 6.10 -28.83 3.94
C ASP A 74 5.65 -27.92 2.78
N GLU A 75 4.42 -27.40 2.84
CA GLU A 75 3.95 -26.40 1.89
C GLU A 75 4.79 -25.12 2.00
N GLU A 76 5.10 -24.64 3.21
CA GLU A 76 5.97 -23.48 3.44
C GLU A 76 7.38 -23.67 2.87
N LEU A 77 7.96 -24.87 2.97
CA LEU A 77 9.26 -25.20 2.38
C LEU A 77 9.27 -25.14 0.85
N VAL A 78 8.16 -25.53 0.21
CA VAL A 78 8.01 -25.44 -1.26
C VAL A 78 7.79 -23.99 -1.71
N PHE A 79 7.07 -23.18 -0.93
CA PHE A 79 6.84 -21.77 -1.24
C PHE A 79 8.06 -20.89 -0.95
N SER A 80 8.84 -21.19 0.09
CA SER A 80 10.05 -20.43 0.47
C SER A 80 11.19 -20.56 -0.54
N ARG A 81 11.23 -21.64 -1.32
CA ARG A 81 12.23 -21.86 -2.37
C ARG A 81 11.94 -21.09 -3.68
N ARG A 82 10.84 -20.36 -3.76
CA ARG A 82 10.51 -19.57 -4.95
C ARG A 82 11.24 -18.23 -4.88
N GLU A 83 11.92 -17.84 -5.95
CA GLU A 83 12.61 -16.54 -6.02
C GLU A 83 11.65 -15.34 -6.01
N ASN A 84 10.43 -15.52 -6.51
CA ASN A 84 9.37 -14.50 -6.52
C ASN A 84 8.01 -15.15 -6.17
N PRO A 85 7.75 -15.44 -4.90
CA PRO A 85 6.51 -16.10 -4.46
C PRO A 85 5.30 -15.15 -4.52
N GLU A 86 5.54 -13.85 -4.33
CA GLU A 86 4.56 -12.78 -4.52
C GLU A 86 4.40 -12.56 -6.03
N GLY A 87 3.17 -12.70 -6.53
CA GLY A 87 2.90 -12.74 -7.97
C GLY A 87 3.40 -11.52 -8.76
N ARG A 88 3.28 -11.58 -10.10
CA ARG A 88 3.84 -10.56 -11.00
C ARG A 88 3.16 -9.18 -10.94
N ARG A 89 2.09 -8.99 -10.14
CA ARG A 89 1.33 -7.73 -10.14
C ARG A 89 1.91 -6.75 -9.15
N ILE A 90 1.87 -5.46 -9.50
CA ILE A 90 2.24 -4.36 -8.60
C ILE A 90 1.43 -4.42 -7.29
N THR A 91 0.17 -4.85 -7.37
CA THR A 91 -0.75 -5.01 -6.23
C THR A 91 -0.49 -6.24 -5.36
N ASP A 92 0.33 -7.19 -5.83
CA ASP A 92 0.61 -8.41 -5.08
C ASP A 92 1.68 -8.13 -3.99
N LYS A 93 2.43 -7.02 -4.11
CA LYS A 93 3.44 -6.58 -3.16
C LYS A 93 2.88 -5.55 -2.19
N VAL A 94 3.40 -5.54 -0.96
CA VAL A 94 3.12 -4.45 -0.01
C VAL A 94 3.74 -3.16 -0.56
N PRO A 95 3.00 -2.03 -0.58
CA PRO A 95 3.53 -0.78 -1.11
C PRO A 95 4.70 -0.29 -0.24
N VAL A 96 5.73 0.22 -0.89
CA VAL A 96 6.88 0.84 -0.23
C VAL A 96 6.58 2.30 0.05
N ILE A 97 6.99 2.81 1.20
CA ILE A 97 6.87 4.23 1.55
C ILE A 97 7.92 4.99 0.76
N ASP A 98 7.50 5.92 -0.09
CA ASP A 98 8.38 6.75 -0.92
C ASP A 98 8.91 7.97 -0.16
N LEU A 99 8.09 8.52 0.74
CA LEU A 99 8.43 9.70 1.52
C LEU A 99 7.89 9.55 2.95
N ASP A 100 8.76 9.75 3.95
CA ASP A 100 8.40 9.73 5.36
C ASP A 100 8.57 11.13 5.97
N LEU A 101 7.45 11.77 6.30
CA LEU A 101 7.38 13.09 6.92
C LEU A 101 7.40 13.03 8.45
N CYS A 102 7.29 11.83 9.05
CA CYS A 102 7.23 11.69 10.49
C CYS A 102 8.47 12.22 11.23
N PRO A 103 9.73 11.99 10.78
CA PRO A 103 10.90 12.46 11.50
C PRO A 103 10.94 13.99 11.64
N GLU A 104 10.58 14.71 10.57
CA GLU A 104 10.58 16.17 10.55
C GLU A 104 9.50 16.73 11.47
N LYS A 105 8.29 16.16 11.42
CA LYS A 105 7.19 16.58 12.29
C LYS A 105 7.44 16.25 13.76
N LEU A 106 7.99 15.07 14.08
CA LEU A 106 8.37 14.72 15.45
C LEU A 106 9.38 15.71 16.02
N LYS A 107 10.33 16.16 15.20
CA LYS A 107 11.29 17.17 15.63
C LYS A 107 10.61 18.49 15.95
N SER A 108 9.72 18.98 15.07
CA SER A 108 8.92 20.20 15.33
C SER A 108 8.14 20.10 16.64
N MET A 109 7.43 18.98 16.85
CA MET A 109 6.63 18.77 18.06
C MET A 109 7.49 18.69 19.33
N LYS A 110 8.67 18.09 19.24
CA LYS A 110 9.64 18.07 20.33
C LYS A 110 10.10 19.49 20.67
N ASP A 111 10.41 20.29 19.66
CA ASP A 111 10.88 21.67 19.82
C ASP A 111 9.76 22.57 20.40
N GLU A 112 8.50 22.34 20.03
CA GLU A 112 7.33 23.00 20.62
C GLU A 112 7.08 22.63 22.08
N LEU A 113 7.38 21.38 22.47
CA LEU A 113 7.20 20.92 23.86
C LEU A 113 8.32 21.39 24.82
N LEU A 114 9.50 21.70 24.28
CA LEU A 114 10.68 22.11 25.05
C LEU A 114 10.81 23.63 25.20
N ASN A 115 10.02 24.40 24.45
CA ASN A 115 9.89 25.85 24.59
C ASN A 115 8.67 26.23 25.43
#